data_AF-A0A7X9NR03-F1
#
_entry.id   AF-A0A7X9NR03-F1
#
_cell.length_a   1.000
_cell.length_b   1.000
_cell.length_c   1.000
_cell.angle_alpha   90.00
_cell.angle_beta   90.00
_cell.angle_gamma   90.00
#
_symmetry.space_group_name_H-M   'P 1'
#
loop_
_entity.id
_entity.type
_entity.pdbx_description
1 polymer ?
#
loop_
_entity_poly.entity_id
_entity_poly.type
_entity_poly.pdbx_seq_one_letter_code
_entity_poly.pdbx_strand_id
1 'polypeptide(L)'
;MKQKYFVLTGRLNTMKREEAIRFIQEHGGIVQSMVTEKTDYLIVGSFQVNLFNQQHLSRKRQMADKLIEAGCEIHIINEEQLLSWMNDIGTA
;
A
#
# COMPACT_ATOMS: atom_id res chain seq x y z
N MET A 1 7.40 9.27 -10.05
CA MET A 1 6.13 9.41 -9.31
C MET A 1 6.22 10.68 -8.48
N LYS A 2 5.76 11.86 -8.95
CA LYS A 2 5.99 13.12 -8.20
C LYS A 2 4.93 13.27 -7.10
N GLN A 3 5.38 13.28 -5.83
CA GLN A 3 4.59 13.60 -4.62
C GLN A 3 3.28 12.83 -4.42
N LYS A 4 3.33 11.50 -4.47
CA LYS A 4 2.18 10.67 -4.07
C LYS A 4 2.37 10.06 -2.69
N TYR A 5 1.28 9.86 -1.98
CA TYR A 5 1.30 9.32 -0.62
C TYR A 5 0.96 7.84 -0.61
N PHE A 6 1.82 7.05 0.01
CA PHE A 6 1.77 5.60 0.05
C PHE A 6 1.61 5.11 1.47
N VAL A 7 0.67 4.20 1.72
CA VAL A 7 0.47 3.59 3.04
C VAL A 7 0.65 2.10 2.92
N LEU A 8 1.47 1.51 3.79
CA LEU A 8 1.67 0.06 3.83
C LEU A 8 0.84 -0.56 4.95
N THR A 9 0.05 -1.57 4.62
CA THR A 9 -0.74 -2.36 5.58
C THR A 9 -0.48 -3.85 5.40
N GLY A 10 -0.35 -4.59 6.51
CA GLY A 10 0.01 -6.01 6.50
C GLY A 10 1.52 -6.28 6.54
N ARG A 11 1.90 -7.56 6.53
CA ARG A 11 3.29 -7.99 6.31
C ARG A 11 3.50 -8.18 4.81
N LEU A 12 4.65 -7.73 4.32
CA LEU A 12 5.12 -8.06 2.97
C LEU A 12 5.94 -9.33 3.11
N ASN A 13 5.61 -10.36 2.33
CA ASN A 13 6.36 -11.61 2.27
C ASN A 13 7.34 -11.61 1.10
N THR A 14 7.03 -10.90 0.01
CA THR A 14 7.86 -10.88 -1.20
C THR A 14 9.04 -9.92 -1.10
N MET A 15 8.96 -8.91 -0.22
CA MET A 15 10.01 -7.91 -0.03
C MET A 15 10.04 -7.40 1.42
N LYS A 16 11.17 -6.86 1.86
CA LYS A 16 11.23 -6.20 3.18
C LYS A 16 10.46 -4.88 3.11
N ARG A 17 9.76 -4.55 4.20
CA ARG A 17 9.09 -3.25 4.35
C ARG A 17 10.05 -2.09 4.11
N GLU A 18 11.30 -2.22 4.55
CA GLU A 18 12.34 -1.22 4.35
C GLU A 18 12.69 -1.02 2.87
N GLU A 19 12.72 -2.09 2.08
CA GLU A 19 12.98 -2.03 0.63
C GLU A 19 11.84 -1.32 -0.10
N ALA A 20 10.60 -1.68 0.24
CA ALA A 20 9.42 -1.01 -0.29
C ALA A 20 9.43 0.50 0.03
N ILE A 21 9.74 0.86 1.28
CA ILE A 21 9.84 2.26 1.72
C ILE A 21 10.93 2.99 0.95
N ARG A 22 12.12 2.39 0.88
CA ARG A 22 13.29 2.98 0.22
C ARG A 22 12.99 3.22 -1.26
N PHE A 23 12.41 2.24 -1.94
CA PHE A 23 12.00 2.38 -3.34
C PHE A 23 11.03 3.54 -3.53
N ILE A 24 9.95 3.61 -2.73
CA ILE A 24 8.96 4.68 -2.82
C ILE A 24 9.63 6.05 -2.60
N GLN A 25 10.49 6.17 -1.60
CA GLN A 25 11.22 7.41 -1.28
C GLN A 25 12.20 7.82 -2.39
N GLU A 26 12.96 6.87 -2.93
CA GLU A 26 13.90 7.09 -4.05
C GLU A 26 13.17 7.62 -5.30
N HIS A 27 11.91 7.22 -5.50
CA HIS A 27 11.09 7.64 -6.64
C HIS A 27 10.26 8.93 -6.38
N GLY A 28 10.45 9.58 -5.23
CA GLY A 28 9.79 10.82 -4.85
C GLY A 28 8.41 10.66 -4.21
N GLY A 29 8.07 9.45 -3.76
CA GLY A 29 6.86 9.14 -3.00
C GLY A 29 7.06 9.29 -1.49
N ILE A 30 5.97 9.54 -0.77
CA ILE A 30 5.99 9.72 0.68
C ILE A 30 5.28 8.53 1.34
N VAL A 31 5.99 7.80 2.19
CA VAL A 31 5.38 6.70 2.96
C VAL A 31 4.77 7.22 4.27
N GLN A 32 3.52 6.84 4.52
CA GLN A 32 2.79 7.12 5.75
C GLN A 32 2.35 5.82 6.44
N SER A 33 2.18 5.89 7.76
CA SER A 33 1.73 4.75 8.57
C SER A 33 0.20 4.68 8.72
N MET A 34 -0.49 5.75 8.35
CA MET A 34 -1.93 5.92 8.50
C MET A 34 -2.54 6.36 7.18
N VAL A 35 -3.72 5.80 6.88
CA VAL A 35 -4.51 6.22 5.71
C VAL A 35 -5.16 7.55 6.04
N THR A 36 -4.89 8.54 5.20
CA THR A 36 -5.40 9.91 5.29
C THR A 36 -6.08 10.28 3.99
N GLU A 37 -6.84 11.38 3.97
CA GLU A 37 -7.48 11.90 2.75
C GLU A 37 -6.48 12.26 1.65
N LYS A 38 -5.21 12.49 2.02
CA LYS A 38 -4.12 12.75 1.09
C LYS A 38 -3.49 11.48 0.53
N THR A 39 -3.90 10.30 1.00
CA THR A 39 -3.29 9.03 0.58
C THR A 39 -3.73 8.67 -0.83
N ASP A 40 -2.78 8.54 -1.75
CA ASP A 40 -3.06 8.09 -3.12
C ASP A 40 -3.06 6.57 -3.24
N TYR A 41 -2.17 5.88 -2.51
CA TYR A 41 -1.95 4.44 -2.67
C TYR A 41 -1.92 3.71 -1.33
N LEU A 42 -2.66 2.62 -1.25
CA LEU A 42 -2.62 1.67 -0.14
C LEU A 42 -1.99 0.37 -0.61
N ILE A 43 -0.77 0.09 -0.17
CA ILE A 43 -0.09 -1.19 -0.39
C ILE A 43 -0.58 -2.20 0.63
N VAL A 44 -1.27 -3.22 0.16
CA VAL A 44 -1.73 -4.36 0.96
C VAL A 44 -0.74 -5.50 0.80
N GLY A 45 0.05 -5.75 1.83
CA GLY A 45 0.85 -6.97 1.94
C GLY A 45 -0.03 -8.17 2.20
N SER A 46 0.51 -9.38 2.00
CA SER A 46 -0.16 -10.65 2.26
C SER A 46 -0.72 -10.69 3.69
N PHE A 47 -2.00 -10.34 3.79
CA PHE A 47 -2.81 -10.66 4.93
C PHE A 47 -3.09 -12.14 4.78
N GLN A 48 -2.55 -12.97 5.68
CA GLN A 48 -3.17 -14.27 5.92
C GLN A 48 -4.58 -13.96 6.45
N VAL A 49 -5.53 -13.75 5.53
CA VAL A 49 -6.93 -14.04 5.79
C VAL A 49 -6.91 -15.54 6.06
N ASN A 50 -6.79 -15.88 7.34
CA ASN A 50 -7.17 -17.20 7.78
C ASN A 50 -8.60 -17.39 7.26
N LEU A 51 -8.78 -18.32 6.32
CA LEU A 51 -10.08 -18.65 5.71
C LEU A 51 -11.17 -18.97 6.76
N PHE A 52 -10.78 -19.15 8.03
CA PHE A 52 -11.63 -19.45 9.16
C PHE A 52 -12.13 -18.23 9.98
N ASN A 53 -11.58 -17.02 9.78
CA ASN A 53 -12.02 -15.81 10.49
C ASN A 53 -12.60 -14.79 9.49
N GLN A 54 -13.86 -14.99 9.11
CA GLN A 54 -14.62 -14.11 8.21
C GLN A 54 -14.91 -12.68 8.74
N GLN A 55 -14.35 -12.29 9.88
CA GLN A 55 -14.58 -10.95 10.44
C GLN A 55 -13.25 -10.40 10.93
N HIS A 56 -12.62 -9.56 10.13
CA HIS A 56 -11.95 -8.33 10.54
C HIS A 56 -11.18 -7.82 9.33
N LEU A 57 -11.89 -7.10 8.44
CA LEU A 57 -11.23 -6.06 7.66
C LEU A 57 -10.42 -5.23 8.66
N SER A 58 -9.09 -5.26 8.54
CA SER A 58 -8.23 -4.48 9.44
C SER A 58 -8.72 -3.03 9.45
N ARG A 59 -8.70 -2.35 10.61
CA ARG A 59 -9.16 -0.96 10.75
C ARG A 59 -8.64 -0.03 9.64
N LYS A 60 -7.43 -0.31 9.14
CA LYS A 60 -6.80 0.40 8.02
C LYS A 60 -7.53 0.24 6.68
N ARG A 61 -8.07 -0.94 6.39
CA ARG A 61 -8.85 -1.21 5.18
C ARG A 61 -10.24 -0.58 5.27
N GLN A 62 -10.89 -0.69 6.43
CA GLN A 62 -12.12 0.04 6.70
C GLN A 62 -11.94 1.56 6.59
N MET A 63 -10.80 2.09 7.03
CA MET A 63 -10.48 3.52 6.90
C MET A 63 -10.29 3.91 5.43
N ALA A 64 -9.60 3.07 4.64
CA ALA A 64 -9.42 3.31 3.23
C ALA A 64 -10.75 3.27 2.46
N ASP A 65 -11.61 2.28 2.73
CA ASP A 65 -12.95 2.20 2.13
C ASP A 65 -13.78 3.44 2.47
N LYS A 66 -13.78 3.87 3.75
CA LYS A 66 -14.47 5.10 4.16
C LYS A 66 -13.97 6.35 3.44
N LEU A 67 -12.67 6.44 3.19
CA LEU A 67 -12.08 7.59 2.49
C LEU A 67 -12.40 7.56 0.99
N ILE A 68 -12.46 6.38 0.39
CA ILE A 68 -12.93 6.19 -0.99
C ILE A 68 -14.41 6.60 -1.09
N GLU A 69 -15.23 6.18 -0.14
CA GLU A 69 -16.64 6.61 -0.03
C GLU A 69 -16.79 8.12 0.20
N ALA A 70 -15.84 8.75 0.91
CA ALA A 70 -15.79 10.19 1.10
C ALA A 70 -15.36 10.97 -0.16
N GLY A 71 -14.97 10.28 -1.23
CA GLY A 71 -14.56 10.87 -2.51
C GLY A 71 -13.04 11.04 -2.68
N CYS A 72 -12.23 10.41 -1.83
CA CYS A 72 -10.77 10.37 -2.03
C CYS A 72 -10.38 9.28 -3.03
N GLU A 73 -9.50 9.62 -3.98
CA GLU A 73 -8.98 8.67 -4.97
C GLU A 73 -7.84 7.80 -4.39
N ILE A 74 -8.19 6.82 -3.56
CA ILE A 74 -7.23 5.89 -2.96
C ILE A 74 -7.16 4.59 -3.78
N HIS A 75 -5.99 4.30 -4.33
CA HIS A 75 -5.71 3.10 -5.10
C HIS A 75 -5.13 2.00 -4.22
N ILE A 76 -5.82 0.87 -4.14
CA ILE A 76 -5.37 -0.28 -3.37
C ILE A 76 -4.54 -1.18 -4.29
N ILE A 77 -3.25 -1.33 -4.00
CA ILE A 77 -2.32 -2.20 -4.74
C ILE A 77 -1.76 -3.27 -3.80
N ASN A 78 -1.34 -4.41 -4.34
CA ASN A 78 -0.72 -5.49 -3.56
C ASN A 78 0.82 -5.45 -3.67
N GLU A 79 1.49 -6.32 -2.91
CA GLU A 79 2.96 -6.42 -2.94
C GLU A 79 3.50 -6.85 -4.31
N GLU A 80 2.75 -7.67 -5.05
CA GLU A 80 3.13 -8.12 -6.40
C GLU A 80 3.13 -6.98 -7.42
N GLN A 81 2.13 -6.11 -7.38
CA GLN A 81 2.07 -4.95 -8.27
C GLN A 81 3.18 -3.95 -7.95
N LEU A 82 3.47 -3.72 -6.67
CA LEU A 82 4.62 -2.89 -6.29
C LEU A 82 5.93 -3.51 -6.78
N LEU A 83 6.10 -4.83 -6.64
CA LEU A 83 7.27 -5.54 -7.12
C LEU A 83 7.41 -5.44 -8.64
N SER A 84 6.31 -5.53 -9.38
CA SER A 84 6.31 -5.32 -10.83
C SER A 84 6.81 -3.92 -11.18
N TRP A 85 6.38 -2.88 -10.45
CA TRP A 85 6.88 -1.52 -10.66
C TRP A 85 8.37 -1.40 -10.33
N MET A 86 8.85 -2.08 -9.29
CA MET A 86 10.28 -2.12 -8.98
C MET A 86 11.10 -2.74 -10.11
N ASN A 87 10.64 -3.85 -10.66
CA ASN A 87 11.34 -4.54 -11.75
C ASN A 87 11.31 -3.75 -13.05
N ASP A 88 10.18 -3.12 -13.38
CA ASP A 88 10.00 -2.34 -14.62
C ASP A 88 10.93 -1.11 -14.66
N ILE A 89 11.13 -0.46 -13.50
CA ILE A 89 12.00 0.72 -13.41
C ILE A 89 13.49 0.32 -13.28
N GLY A 90 13.78 -0.86 -12.70
CA GLY A 90 15.14 -1.38 -12.58
C GLY A 90 15.74 -1.97 -13.85
N THR A 91 14.95 -2.12 -14.92
CA THR A 91 15.40 -2.65 -16.22
C THR A 91 15.69 -1.58 -17.29
N ALA A 92 15.67 -0.29 -16.93
CA ALA A 92 15.95 0.83 -17.84
C ALA A 92 17.35 1.44 -17.62
#